data_AF-A0A107GC56-F1
#
_entry.id   AF-A0A107GC56-F1
#
_cell.length_a   1.000
_cell.length_b   1.000
_cell.length_c   1.000
_cell.angle_alpha   90.00
_cell.angle_beta   90.00
_cell.angle_gamma   90.00
#
_symmetry.space_group_name_H-M   'P 1'
#
loop_
_entity.id
_entity.type
_entity.pdbx_description
1 polymer ?
#
loop_
_entity_poly.entity_id
_entity_poly.type
_entity_poly.pdbx_seq_one_letter_code
_entity_poly.pdbx_strand_id
1 'polypeptide(L)'
;MLITEELLVAGASAGGGYTRRQMELLGVKPVAGWKKVVIGTEISDEAAREFRELAGSGSKKSKPETGPVNWCGAAVPRDIYLYVLALEEGRFYVGLSDNLDRRWEEHRSGVGAAWTKRYRPLRRIYAINTGTQDTHKAEAMEDEATITLMSEHGIDRVRGGHFCQSDQAKTEANLRATGAWDRIKQAQAPKTAWSVDATWSDALDEFLNVAVQYYDAGAPEDLRDSVFAAAYRLTRYRFWQEEFAPGLAWDFWSPKGILPVLLSFKHQRPVSSGLPSSYDVLAAALNRGRGGSHPLRRLFLLTWKAYQPLTTDRQATAVERFMEYLAEDEAYDRRYDDFVSVLLPETRNLLRG
;
A
#
# COMPACT_ATOMS: atom_id res chain seq x y z
N MET A 1 34.42 15.21 -33.00
CA MET A 1 34.00 13.83 -33.33
C MET A 1 32.49 13.73 -33.61
N LEU A 2 32.00 12.62 -34.16
CA LEU A 2 30.56 12.35 -34.27
C LEU A 2 30.00 11.84 -32.93
N ILE A 3 28.76 12.22 -32.61
CA ILE A 3 28.02 11.66 -31.49
C ILE A 3 27.58 10.25 -31.87
N THR A 4 28.05 9.25 -31.12
CA THR A 4 27.71 7.83 -31.33
C THR A 4 26.86 7.29 -30.18
N GLU A 5 26.26 6.13 -30.38
CA GLU A 5 25.51 5.45 -29.32
C GLU A 5 26.42 5.10 -28.14
N GLU A 6 27.68 4.72 -28.39
CA GLU A 6 28.68 4.44 -27.37
C GLU A 6 29.01 5.69 -26.53
N LEU A 7 29.10 6.87 -27.16
CA LEU A 7 29.29 8.12 -26.43
C LEU A 7 28.11 8.39 -25.48
N LEU A 8 26.88 8.19 -25.95
CA LEU A 8 25.68 8.37 -25.14
C LEU A 8 25.60 7.34 -24.00
N VAL A 9 25.98 6.08 -24.24
CA VAL A 9 26.01 5.05 -23.19
C VAL A 9 27.08 5.38 -22.15
N ALA A 10 28.28 5.78 -22.58
CA ALA A 10 29.37 6.16 -21.69
C ALA A 10 29.06 7.41 -20.83
N GLY A 11 28.22 8.31 -21.34
CA GLY A 11 27.78 9.51 -20.61
C GLY A 11 26.59 9.30 -19.67
N ALA A 12 25.93 8.13 -19.71
CA ALA A 12 24.71 7.90 -18.95
C ALA A 12 24.99 7.61 -17.47
N SER A 13 24.06 8.00 -16.59
CA SER A 13 24.01 7.50 -15.21
C SER A 13 23.55 6.03 -15.15
N ALA A 14 23.69 5.38 -13.98
CA ALA A 14 23.23 4.00 -13.76
C ALA A 14 21.72 3.78 -14.08
N GLY A 15 20.90 4.83 -13.98
CA GLY A 15 19.48 4.82 -14.35
C GLY A 15 19.19 5.25 -15.80
N GLY A 16 20.21 5.40 -16.64
CA GLY A 16 20.08 5.80 -18.05
C GLY A 16 19.78 7.28 -18.30
N GLY A 17 19.86 8.13 -17.26
CA GLY A 17 19.61 9.57 -17.33
C GLY A 17 20.88 10.40 -17.53
N TYR A 18 20.70 11.66 -17.95
CA TYR A 18 21.75 12.64 -18.25
C TYR A 18 21.48 13.97 -17.54
N THR A 19 22.53 14.71 -17.23
CA THR A 19 22.43 16.03 -16.59
C THR A 19 22.00 17.12 -17.58
N ARG A 20 21.49 18.25 -17.07
CA ARG A 20 21.15 19.42 -17.89
C ARG A 20 22.36 19.94 -18.68
N ARG A 21 23.54 19.95 -18.06
CA ARG A 21 24.80 20.36 -18.71
C ARG A 21 25.19 19.44 -19.87
N GLN A 22 25.02 18.13 -19.69
CA GLN A 22 25.22 17.16 -20.78
C GLN A 22 24.25 17.41 -21.96
N MET A 23 23.01 17.83 -21.70
CA MET A 23 22.06 18.17 -22.77
C MET A 23 22.45 19.46 -23.50
N GLU A 24 22.99 20.45 -22.79
CA GLU A 24 23.52 21.70 -23.39
C GLU A 24 24.74 21.43 -24.27
N LEU A 25 25.64 20.54 -23.86
CA LEU A 25 26.80 20.13 -24.65
C LEU A 25 26.41 19.41 -25.96
N LEU A 26 25.28 18.69 -25.95
CA LEU A 26 24.71 18.07 -27.14
C LEU A 26 23.78 19.01 -27.93
N GLY A 27 23.51 20.22 -27.45
CA GLY A 27 22.65 21.20 -28.11
C GLY A 27 21.16 20.79 -28.19
N VAL A 28 20.68 19.89 -27.34
CA VAL A 28 19.32 19.33 -27.43
C VAL A 28 18.50 19.46 -26.17
N LYS A 29 17.17 19.42 -26.33
CA LYS A 29 16.20 19.37 -25.22
C LYS A 29 15.74 17.93 -25.00
N PRO A 30 15.57 17.49 -23.73
CA PRO A 30 15.21 16.11 -23.41
C PRO A 30 13.71 15.86 -23.64
N VAL A 31 13.35 15.60 -24.90
CA VAL A 31 12.01 15.16 -25.33
C VAL A 31 12.08 13.72 -25.84
N ALA A 32 10.97 12.97 -25.80
CA ALA A 32 10.96 11.58 -26.25
C ALA A 32 11.59 11.44 -27.66
N GLY A 33 12.59 10.56 -27.80
CA GLY A 33 13.28 10.31 -29.07
C GLY A 33 14.51 11.18 -29.37
N TRP A 34 14.89 12.14 -28.51
CA TRP A 34 16.03 13.05 -28.75
C TRP A 34 17.35 12.34 -29.06
N LYS A 35 17.60 11.14 -28.51
CA LYS A 35 18.82 10.35 -28.75
C LYS A 35 19.02 10.02 -30.23
N LYS A 36 17.93 9.71 -30.95
CA LYS A 36 17.98 9.41 -32.40
C LYS A 36 18.31 10.65 -33.24
N VAL A 37 18.03 11.84 -32.71
CA VAL A 37 18.25 13.11 -33.41
C VAL A 37 19.73 13.53 -33.34
N VAL A 38 20.42 13.21 -32.24
CA VAL A 38 21.81 13.63 -32.03
C VAL A 38 22.84 12.64 -32.57
N ILE A 39 22.49 11.36 -32.68
CA ILE A 39 23.41 10.35 -33.23
C ILE A 39 23.76 10.71 -34.67
N GLY A 40 25.06 10.81 -34.97
CA GLY A 40 25.58 11.22 -36.27
C GLY A 40 25.77 12.73 -36.46
N THR A 41 25.48 13.55 -35.44
CA THR A 41 25.82 14.98 -35.44
C THR A 41 27.22 15.23 -34.90
N GLU A 42 27.83 16.36 -35.24
CA GLU A 42 29.17 16.73 -34.78
C GLU A 42 29.17 17.37 -33.39
N ILE A 43 30.16 16.99 -32.59
CA ILE A 43 30.48 17.58 -31.30
C ILE A 43 31.99 17.82 -31.21
N SER A 44 32.43 18.87 -30.54
CA SER A 44 33.87 19.08 -30.30
C SER A 44 34.43 18.01 -29.37
N ASP A 45 35.72 17.72 -29.50
CA ASP A 45 36.38 16.69 -28.69
C ASP A 45 36.52 17.13 -27.22
N GLU A 46 36.56 18.44 -26.96
CA GLU A 46 36.43 19.03 -25.62
C GLU A 46 35.05 18.75 -25.02
N ALA A 47 33.97 19.03 -25.76
CA ALA A 47 32.61 18.82 -25.28
C ALA A 47 32.30 17.33 -25.10
N ALA A 48 32.83 16.45 -25.95
CA ALA A 48 32.69 15.00 -25.79
C ALA A 48 33.43 14.46 -24.56
N ARG A 49 34.59 15.03 -24.19
CA ARG A 49 35.28 14.71 -22.93
C ARG A 49 34.49 15.19 -21.72
N GLU A 50 34.08 16.46 -21.70
CA GLU A 50 33.26 17.02 -20.62
C GLU A 50 31.96 16.22 -20.44
N PHE A 51 31.33 15.80 -21.55
CA PHE A 51 30.13 14.98 -21.53
C PHE A 51 30.34 13.64 -20.82
N ARG A 52 31.49 12.98 -21.00
CA ARG A 52 31.83 11.72 -20.30
C ARG A 52 32.20 11.94 -18.83
N GLU A 53 32.94 13.01 -18.53
CA GLU A 53 33.32 13.35 -17.15
C GLU A 53 32.11 13.68 -16.27
N LEU A 54 31.04 14.20 -16.89
CA LEU A 54 29.77 14.47 -16.21
C LEU A 54 28.93 13.21 -15.96
N ALA A 55 29.31 12.04 -16.51
CA ALA A 55 28.64 10.78 -16.22
C ALA A 55 28.71 10.46 -14.72
N GLY A 56 27.56 10.26 -14.08
CA GLY A 56 27.48 10.00 -12.64
C GLY A 56 27.65 11.23 -11.73
N SER A 57 27.98 12.42 -12.26
CA SER A 57 28.05 13.67 -11.49
C SER A 57 26.69 14.07 -10.88
N GLY A 58 25.59 13.72 -11.56
CA GLY A 58 24.21 13.89 -11.09
C GLY A 58 23.83 13.00 -9.90
N SER A 59 24.73 12.13 -9.44
CA SER A 59 24.50 11.20 -8.32
C SER A 59 25.49 11.34 -7.16
N LYS A 60 26.20 12.48 -7.05
CA LYS A 60 26.86 12.88 -5.79
C LYS A 60 25.89 13.63 -4.87
N LYS A 61 24.75 13.02 -4.55
CA LYS A 61 24.35 13.01 -3.14
C LYS A 61 25.02 11.78 -2.58
N SER A 62 26.13 11.95 -1.87
CA SER A 62 26.55 10.94 -0.91
C SER A 62 25.31 10.61 -0.09
N LYS A 63 24.84 9.37 -0.18
CA LYS A 63 23.99 8.82 0.88
C LYS A 63 24.89 8.94 2.12
N PRO A 64 24.57 9.79 3.12
CA PRO A 64 25.32 9.71 4.35
C PRO A 64 25.16 8.27 4.83
N GLU A 65 26.28 7.68 5.21
CA GLU A 65 26.27 6.50 6.06
C GLU A 65 25.24 6.71 7.17
N THR A 66 24.56 5.62 7.53
CA THR A 66 23.50 5.50 8.52
C THR A 66 23.87 6.13 9.87
N GLY A 67 23.77 7.45 9.96
CA GLY A 67 23.75 8.25 11.17
C GLY A 67 22.37 8.92 11.31
N PRO A 68 21.98 9.32 12.54
CA PRO A 68 20.67 9.94 12.77
C PRO A 68 20.50 11.17 11.88
N VAL A 69 19.40 11.23 11.13
CA VAL A 69 19.04 12.41 10.36
C VAL A 69 18.57 13.46 11.37
N ASN A 70 19.44 14.41 11.69
CA ASN A 70 19.14 15.49 12.64
C ASN A 70 17.88 16.26 12.19
N TRP A 71 17.00 16.55 13.15
CA TRP A 71 15.75 17.30 12.96
C TRP A 71 15.99 18.57 12.13
N CYS A 72 15.28 18.68 10.99
CA CYS A 72 15.37 19.79 10.04
C CYS A 72 16.81 20.15 9.58
N GLY A 73 17.72 19.17 9.53
CA GLY A 73 19.11 19.42 9.13
C GLY A 73 19.92 20.23 10.14
N ALA A 74 19.51 20.24 11.42
CA ALA A 74 20.23 20.95 12.47
C ALA A 74 21.68 20.45 12.61
N ALA A 75 22.60 21.40 12.85
CA ALA A 75 24.02 21.12 13.05
C ALA A 75 24.30 20.31 14.33
N VAL A 76 23.37 20.33 15.30
CA VAL A 76 23.45 19.60 16.58
C VAL A 76 22.13 18.85 16.76
N PRO A 77 22.16 17.61 17.29
CA PRO A 77 20.95 16.87 17.64
C PRO A 77 20.06 17.70 18.58
N ARG A 78 18.75 17.68 18.33
CA ARG A 78 17.75 18.39 19.14
C ARG A 78 16.73 17.41 19.65
N ASP A 79 16.27 17.66 20.87
CA ASP A 79 15.12 16.94 21.40
C ASP A 79 13.88 17.30 20.59
N ILE A 80 13.14 16.28 20.19
CA ILE A 80 11.92 16.43 19.41
C ILE A 80 10.73 16.25 20.37
N TYR A 81 9.76 17.14 20.29
CA TYR A 81 8.56 17.09 21.08
C TYR A 81 7.35 16.82 20.18
N LEU A 82 6.54 15.84 20.57
CA LEU A 82 5.22 15.60 20.00
C LEU A 82 4.19 16.40 20.79
N TYR A 83 3.33 17.13 20.10
CA TYR A 83 2.27 17.93 20.71
C TYR A 83 0.93 17.73 20.01
N VAL A 84 -0.13 17.96 20.77
CA VAL A 84 -1.52 17.91 20.31
C VAL A 84 -2.21 19.23 20.64
N LEU A 85 -2.86 19.84 19.66
CA LEU A 85 -3.66 21.05 19.82
C LEU A 85 -5.15 20.72 19.74
N ALA A 86 -5.94 21.28 20.65
CA ALA A 86 -7.38 21.43 20.49
C ALA A 86 -7.64 22.65 19.61
N LEU A 87 -8.49 22.49 18.60
CA LEU A 87 -8.91 23.55 17.69
C LEU A 87 -10.41 23.83 17.87
N GLU A 88 -10.87 24.91 17.23
CA GLU A 88 -12.29 25.21 17.11
C GLU A 88 -13.09 24.03 16.51
N GLU A 89 -14.39 24.00 16.83
CA GLU A 89 -15.34 22.99 16.32
C GLU A 89 -14.96 21.53 16.65
N GLY A 90 -14.26 21.30 17.77
CA GLY A 90 -13.96 19.95 18.26
C GLY A 90 -12.95 19.20 17.40
N ARG A 91 -12.05 19.92 16.73
CA ARG A 91 -10.99 19.37 15.88
C ARG A 91 -9.64 19.36 16.58
N PHE A 92 -8.73 18.54 16.06
CA PHE A 92 -7.41 18.33 16.64
C PHE A 92 -6.30 18.43 15.59
N TYR A 93 -5.12 18.85 16.05
CA TYR A 93 -3.89 18.82 15.26
C TYR A 93 -2.76 18.17 16.05
N VAL A 94 -2.06 17.23 15.42
CA VAL A 94 -0.85 16.59 15.96
C VAL A 94 0.36 17.14 15.20
N GLY A 95 1.44 17.42 15.92
CA GLY A 95 2.64 18.03 15.36
C GLY A 95 3.90 17.62 16.10
N LEU A 96 5.05 17.77 15.42
CA LEU A 96 6.38 17.69 16.02
C LEU A 96 7.06 19.07 16.04
N SER A 97 7.86 19.33 17.07
CA SER A 97 8.71 20.53 17.15
C SER A 97 9.86 20.37 18.13
N ASP A 98 10.96 21.07 17.88
CA ASP A 98 12.06 21.27 18.83
C ASP A 98 11.85 22.52 19.71
N ASN A 99 10.85 23.35 19.40
CA ASN A 99 10.50 24.54 20.16
C ASN A 99 8.98 24.76 20.13
N LEU A 100 8.32 24.23 21.16
CA LEU A 100 6.86 24.22 21.28
C LEU A 100 6.23 25.60 21.40
N ASP A 101 6.90 26.57 22.02
CA ASP A 101 6.34 27.90 22.25
C ASP A 101 6.40 28.76 20.98
N ARG A 102 7.53 28.68 20.25
CA ARG A 102 7.63 29.24 18.89
C ARG A 102 6.55 28.64 18.00
N ARG A 103 6.40 27.31 18.02
CA ARG A 103 5.44 26.61 17.16
C ARG A 103 3.99 26.94 17.51
N TRP A 104 3.69 27.09 18.80
CA TRP A 104 2.39 27.56 19.25
C TRP A 104 2.06 28.95 18.71
N GLU A 105 3.01 29.89 18.74
CA GLU A 105 2.80 31.24 18.19
C GLU A 105 2.57 31.23 16.68
N GLU A 106 3.30 30.40 15.93
CA GLU A 106 3.09 30.23 14.49
C GLU A 106 1.69 29.74 14.16
N HIS A 107 1.19 28.75 14.91
CA HIS A 107 -0.18 28.27 14.74
C HIS A 107 -1.21 29.32 15.13
N ARG A 108 -0.99 30.07 16.22
CA ARG A 108 -1.89 31.14 16.69
C ARG A 108 -1.98 32.33 15.73
N SER A 109 -0.86 32.68 15.09
CA SER A 109 -0.76 33.78 14.12
C SER A 109 -1.20 33.41 12.70
N GLY A 110 -1.65 32.17 12.47
CA GLY A 110 -2.09 31.72 11.14
C GLY A 110 -0.95 31.41 10.15
N VAL A 111 0.29 31.28 10.65
CA VAL A 111 1.47 30.90 9.86
C VAL A 111 1.70 29.38 9.86
N GLY A 112 1.04 28.64 10.76
CA GLY A 112 1.13 27.19 10.88
C GLY A 112 0.48 26.36 9.74
N ALA A 113 0.14 25.10 10.04
CA ALA A 113 -0.44 24.17 9.07
C ALA A 113 -1.78 24.67 8.51
N ALA A 114 -2.10 24.32 7.25
CA ALA A 114 -3.36 24.69 6.61
C ALA A 114 -4.59 24.32 7.46
N TRP A 115 -4.54 23.18 8.15
CA TRP A 115 -5.57 22.75 9.09
C TRP A 115 -5.78 23.74 10.25
N THR A 116 -4.69 24.18 10.89
CA THR A 116 -4.74 25.16 11.98
C THR A 116 -5.04 26.60 11.54
N LYS A 117 -4.87 26.90 10.25
CA LYS A 117 -5.36 28.16 9.67
C LYS A 117 -6.88 28.11 9.46
N ARG A 118 -7.39 26.96 9.08
CA ARG A 118 -8.83 26.73 8.88
C ARG A 118 -9.59 26.66 10.21
N TYR A 119 -9.01 26.02 11.22
CA TYR A 119 -9.60 25.89 12.55
C TYR A 119 -8.62 26.44 13.58
N ARG A 120 -8.97 27.55 14.24
CA ARG A 120 -8.01 28.24 15.11
C ARG A 120 -7.64 27.36 16.32
N PRO A 121 -6.36 27.32 16.71
CA PRO A 121 -5.94 26.65 17.93
C PRO A 121 -6.53 27.33 19.17
N LEU A 122 -7.13 26.53 20.05
CA LEU A 122 -7.68 26.98 21.32
C LEU A 122 -6.66 26.80 22.45
N ARG A 123 -6.04 25.62 22.52
CA ARG A 123 -5.02 25.28 23.53
C ARG A 123 -4.17 24.08 23.11
N ARG A 124 -2.96 23.98 23.67
CA ARG A 124 -2.13 22.77 23.64
C ARG A 124 -2.64 21.79 24.71
N ILE A 125 -3.07 20.60 24.30
CA ILE A 125 -3.62 19.57 25.20
C ILE A 125 -2.49 18.68 25.76
N TYR A 126 -1.59 18.27 24.87
CA TYR A 126 -0.46 17.41 25.22
C TYR A 126 0.83 17.95 24.59
N ALA A 127 1.93 17.75 25.30
CA ALA A 127 3.28 17.95 24.80
C ALA A 127 4.20 16.97 25.53
N ILE A 128 4.87 16.10 24.79
CA ILE A 128 5.78 15.10 25.33
C ILE A 128 7.09 15.14 24.56
N ASN A 129 8.21 14.98 25.27
CA ASN A 129 9.50 14.70 24.62
C ASN A 129 9.42 13.28 24.05
N THR A 130 9.75 13.10 22.77
CA THR A 130 9.70 11.78 22.11
C THR A 130 10.80 10.83 22.60
N GLY A 131 11.79 11.35 23.33
CA GLY A 131 12.98 10.62 23.76
C GLY A 131 13.92 10.27 22.61
N THR A 132 13.69 10.82 21.42
CA THR A 132 14.52 10.59 20.24
C THR A 132 14.88 11.89 19.54
N GLN A 133 16.08 11.90 18.97
CA GLN A 133 16.60 12.97 18.14
C GLN A 133 16.62 12.56 16.66
N ASP A 134 16.12 11.35 16.36
CA ASP A 134 15.96 10.80 15.02
C ASP A 134 14.63 11.25 14.42
N THR A 135 14.71 11.98 13.32
CA THR A 135 13.55 12.54 12.62
C THR A 135 12.54 11.47 12.20
N HIS A 136 13.00 10.36 11.60
CA HIS A 136 12.09 9.34 11.08
C HIS A 136 11.36 8.60 12.21
N LYS A 137 12.05 8.36 13.34
CA LYS A 137 11.40 7.78 14.52
C LYS A 137 10.34 8.71 15.09
N ALA A 138 10.65 10.02 15.17
CA ALA A 138 9.68 10.99 15.65
C ALA A 138 8.47 11.11 14.71
N GLU A 139 8.67 11.10 13.40
CA GLU A 139 7.58 11.12 12.38
C GLU A 139 6.67 9.89 12.52
N ALA A 140 7.24 8.70 12.73
CA ALA A 140 6.44 7.50 12.97
C ALA A 140 5.59 7.62 14.26
N MET A 141 6.12 8.24 15.32
CA MET A 141 5.35 8.53 16.54
C MET A 141 4.23 9.54 16.31
N GLU A 142 4.47 10.57 15.48
CA GLU A 142 3.46 11.56 15.10
C GLU A 142 2.29 10.92 14.33
N ASP A 143 2.60 10.03 13.38
CA ASP A 143 1.60 9.30 12.62
C ASP A 143 0.76 8.39 13.53
N GLU A 144 1.39 7.62 14.42
CA GLU A 144 0.67 6.75 15.37
C GLU A 144 -0.23 7.55 16.32
N ALA A 145 0.23 8.69 16.83
CA ALA A 145 -0.59 9.57 17.64
C ALA A 145 -1.77 10.15 16.84
N THR A 146 -1.53 10.52 15.58
CA THR A 146 -2.59 11.01 14.67
C THR A 146 -3.65 9.94 14.42
N ILE A 147 -3.24 8.71 14.12
CA ILE A 147 -4.12 7.56 13.89
C ILE A 147 -4.93 7.23 15.15
N THR A 148 -4.30 7.30 16.32
CA THR A 148 -4.97 7.08 17.62
C THR A 148 -6.05 8.13 17.86
N LEU A 149 -5.74 9.41 17.68
CA LEU A 149 -6.76 10.46 17.81
C LEU A 149 -7.85 10.35 16.75
N MET A 150 -7.52 9.97 15.51
CA MET A 150 -8.52 9.72 14.46
C MET A 150 -9.46 8.58 14.84
N SER A 151 -8.95 7.54 15.51
CA SER A 151 -9.73 6.43 16.03
C SER A 151 -10.77 6.90 17.06
N GLU A 152 -10.39 7.81 17.95
CA GLU A 152 -11.26 8.30 19.02
C GLU A 152 -12.25 9.38 18.55
N HIS A 153 -11.81 10.30 17.68
CA HIS A 153 -12.56 11.52 17.37
C HIS A 153 -13.13 11.58 15.95
N GLY A 154 -12.73 10.68 15.05
CA GLY A 154 -13.12 10.71 13.64
C GLY A 154 -11.99 11.21 12.74
N ILE A 155 -11.89 10.60 11.56
CA ILE A 155 -10.88 10.95 10.54
C ILE A 155 -11.09 12.38 10.04
N ASP A 156 -12.33 12.86 9.99
CA ASP A 156 -12.70 14.21 9.59
C ASP A 156 -12.28 15.30 10.61
N ARG A 157 -11.92 14.91 11.84
CA ARG A 157 -11.64 15.86 12.93
C ARG A 157 -10.17 16.04 13.25
N VAL A 158 -9.28 15.19 12.76
CA VAL A 158 -7.88 15.15 13.19
C VAL A 158 -6.95 15.25 11.99
N ARG A 159 -5.85 16.00 12.12
CA ARG A 159 -4.76 16.09 11.13
C ARG A 159 -3.40 16.12 11.83
N GLY A 160 -2.38 15.57 11.19
CA GLY A 160 -1.00 15.55 11.69
C GLY A 160 -0.11 14.69 10.81
N GLY A 161 1.20 14.78 10.97
CA GLY A 161 2.19 13.94 10.25
C GLY A 161 1.92 13.81 8.76
N HIS A 162 1.96 12.57 8.27
CA HIS A 162 1.69 12.24 6.86
C HIS A 162 0.22 12.40 6.44
N PHE A 163 -0.68 12.67 7.40
CA PHE A 163 -2.11 12.84 7.19
C PHE A 163 -2.55 14.31 7.32
N CYS A 164 -1.62 15.27 7.20
CA CYS A 164 -1.90 16.70 7.40
C CYS A 164 -2.64 17.42 6.25
N GLN A 165 -3.03 16.71 5.19
CA GLN A 165 -3.69 17.30 4.03
C GLN A 165 -5.06 17.90 4.42
N SER A 166 -5.39 19.08 3.89
CA SER A 166 -6.69 19.73 4.16
C SER A 166 -7.87 19.06 3.44
N ASP A 167 -7.59 18.32 2.38
CA ASP A 167 -8.56 17.57 1.58
C ASP A 167 -8.83 16.21 2.24
N GLN A 168 -10.10 15.93 2.54
CA GLN A 168 -10.52 14.69 3.17
C GLN A 168 -10.15 13.47 2.32
N ALA A 169 -10.50 13.46 1.03
CA ALA A 169 -10.29 12.31 0.15
C ALA A 169 -8.80 11.94 0.06
N LYS A 170 -7.91 12.94 0.02
CA LYS A 170 -6.46 12.70 0.04
C LYS A 170 -5.98 12.10 1.35
N THR A 171 -6.46 12.61 2.49
CA THR A 171 -6.15 12.04 3.80
C THR A 171 -6.58 10.58 3.88
N GLU A 172 -7.81 10.26 3.44
CA GLU A 172 -8.30 8.88 3.46
C GLU A 172 -7.54 7.97 2.50
N ALA A 173 -7.17 8.45 1.31
CA ALA A 173 -6.34 7.69 0.37
C ALA A 173 -4.98 7.31 0.99
N ASN A 174 -4.34 8.25 1.70
CA ASN A 174 -3.09 7.97 2.41
C ASN A 174 -3.28 6.98 3.56
N LEU A 175 -4.34 7.13 4.36
CA LEU A 175 -4.67 6.18 5.43
C LEU A 175 -4.92 4.76 4.90
N ARG A 176 -5.56 4.66 3.72
CA ARG A 176 -5.78 3.37 3.04
C ARG A 176 -4.47 2.78 2.52
N ALA A 177 -3.58 3.60 1.96
CA ALA A 177 -2.28 3.15 1.45
C ALA A 177 -1.35 2.63 2.56
N THR A 178 -1.49 3.12 3.79
CA THR A 178 -0.68 2.70 4.95
C THR A 178 -1.33 1.61 5.82
N GLY A 179 -2.58 1.21 5.53
CA GLY A 179 -3.36 0.29 6.37
C GLY A 179 -3.91 0.91 7.67
N ALA A 180 -3.65 2.20 7.90
CA ALA A 180 -4.15 2.93 9.08
C ALA A 180 -5.67 3.12 9.07
N TRP A 181 -6.27 3.21 7.87
CA TRP A 181 -7.73 3.30 7.71
C TRP A 181 -8.45 2.16 8.42
N ASP A 182 -7.97 0.93 8.22
CA ASP A 182 -8.59 -0.27 8.78
C ASP A 182 -8.51 -0.25 10.30
N ARG A 183 -7.37 0.17 10.87
CA ARG A 183 -7.17 0.34 12.34
C ARG A 183 -8.13 1.37 12.94
N ILE A 184 -8.37 2.48 12.25
CA ILE A 184 -9.28 3.52 12.73
C ILE A 184 -10.74 3.03 12.72
N LYS A 185 -11.16 2.43 11.60
CA LYS A 185 -12.51 1.86 11.49
C LYS A 185 -12.73 0.72 12.49
N GLN A 186 -11.68 -0.07 12.76
CA GLN A 186 -11.67 -1.09 13.79
C GLN A 186 -12.04 -0.54 15.17
N ALA A 187 -11.40 0.56 15.57
CA ALA A 187 -11.60 1.20 16.85
C ALA A 187 -12.97 1.89 16.98
N GLN A 188 -13.50 2.41 15.86
CA GLN A 188 -14.78 3.10 15.79
C GLN A 188 -15.98 2.19 15.64
N ALA A 189 -15.77 0.94 15.21
CA ALA A 189 -16.85 -0.03 15.06
C ALA A 189 -17.58 -0.19 16.40
N PRO A 190 -18.91 0.04 16.44
CA PRO A 190 -19.67 -0.09 17.67
C PRO A 190 -19.43 -1.46 18.30
N LYS A 191 -19.27 -1.48 19.62
CA LYS A 191 -19.34 -2.73 20.41
C LYS A 191 -20.81 -3.14 20.47
N THR A 192 -21.41 -3.51 19.35
CA THR A 192 -22.78 -4.03 19.33
C THR A 192 -22.79 -5.35 20.08
N ALA A 193 -23.68 -5.46 21.07
CA ALA A 193 -23.94 -6.71 21.74
C ALA A 193 -24.46 -7.74 20.71
N TRP A 194 -23.92 -8.94 20.83
CA TRP A 194 -24.14 -10.11 19.99
C TRP A 194 -25.63 -10.40 19.73
N SER A 195 -25.99 -10.71 18.48
CA SER A 195 -27.25 -11.38 18.15
C SER A 195 -27.06 -12.87 18.43
N VAL A 196 -27.92 -13.43 19.28
CA VAL A 196 -27.86 -14.83 19.73
C VAL A 196 -28.18 -15.82 18.59
N ASP A 197 -28.74 -15.33 17.48
CA ASP A 197 -29.36 -16.16 16.45
C ASP A 197 -28.43 -16.49 15.27
N ALA A 198 -27.34 -15.74 15.05
CA ALA A 198 -26.44 -15.95 13.92
C ALA A 198 -25.24 -16.86 14.29
N THR A 199 -25.08 -17.96 13.56
CA THR A 199 -23.96 -18.88 13.75
C THR A 199 -22.67 -18.38 13.09
N TRP A 200 -21.54 -19.01 13.39
CA TRP A 200 -20.26 -18.76 12.69
C TRP A 200 -20.35 -19.02 11.18
N SER A 201 -21.15 -20.01 10.77
CA SER A 201 -21.38 -20.30 9.35
C SER A 201 -22.12 -19.14 8.69
N ASP A 202 -23.21 -18.66 9.32
CA ASP A 202 -24.00 -17.54 8.79
C ASP A 202 -23.16 -16.28 8.62
N ALA A 203 -22.22 -16.03 9.53
CA ALA A 203 -21.30 -14.90 9.46
C ALA A 203 -20.31 -14.99 8.29
N LEU A 204 -19.78 -16.19 8.04
CA LEU A 204 -18.90 -16.46 6.89
C LEU A 204 -19.67 -16.32 5.58
N ASP A 205 -20.89 -16.86 5.52
CA ASP A 205 -21.77 -16.75 4.35
C ASP A 205 -22.18 -15.29 4.08
N GLU A 206 -22.49 -14.51 5.12
CA GLU A 206 -22.74 -13.08 5.00
C GLU A 206 -21.53 -12.35 4.40
N PHE A 207 -20.32 -12.61 4.91
CA PHE A 207 -19.11 -12.02 4.36
C PHE A 207 -18.90 -12.36 2.88
N LEU A 208 -19.07 -13.62 2.50
CA LEU A 208 -18.97 -14.04 1.09
C LEU A 208 -20.03 -13.37 0.21
N ASN A 209 -21.28 -13.29 0.68
CA ASN A 209 -22.37 -12.67 -0.06
C ASN A 209 -22.13 -11.18 -0.30
N VAL A 210 -21.70 -10.45 0.73
CA VAL A 210 -21.36 -9.02 0.61
C VAL A 210 -20.16 -8.81 -0.31
N ALA A 211 -19.14 -9.68 -0.24
CA ALA A 211 -17.99 -9.63 -1.15
C ALA A 211 -18.40 -9.86 -2.61
N VAL A 212 -19.24 -10.86 -2.89
CA VAL A 212 -19.76 -11.13 -4.24
C VAL A 212 -20.55 -9.94 -4.78
N GLN A 213 -21.46 -9.36 -3.99
CA GLN A 213 -22.22 -8.17 -4.38
C GLN A 213 -21.30 -6.98 -4.72
N TYR A 214 -20.28 -6.76 -3.90
CA TYR A 214 -19.27 -5.73 -4.15
C TYR A 214 -18.55 -5.96 -5.48
N TYR A 215 -18.10 -7.19 -5.78
CA TYR A 215 -17.42 -7.49 -7.04
C TYR A 215 -18.33 -7.39 -8.26
N ASP A 216 -19.56 -7.90 -8.17
CA ASP A 216 -20.52 -7.89 -9.27
C ASP A 216 -20.99 -6.45 -9.60
N ALA A 217 -21.01 -5.56 -8.60
CA ALA A 217 -21.27 -4.13 -8.79
C ALA A 217 -20.09 -3.34 -9.39
N GLY A 218 -18.96 -4.00 -9.70
CA GLY A 218 -17.76 -3.33 -10.22
C GLY A 218 -16.89 -2.69 -9.14
N ALA A 219 -16.98 -3.19 -7.90
CA ALA A 219 -16.20 -2.75 -6.75
C ALA A 219 -16.31 -1.25 -6.39
N PRO A 220 -17.53 -0.70 -6.24
CA PRO A 220 -17.71 0.71 -5.93
C PRO A 220 -17.31 1.02 -4.47
N GLU A 221 -16.88 2.26 -4.21
CA GLU A 221 -16.31 2.67 -2.92
C GLU A 221 -17.29 2.55 -1.74
N ASP A 222 -18.59 2.74 -1.98
CA ASP A 222 -19.66 2.67 -0.98
C ASP A 222 -19.88 1.23 -0.46
N LEU A 223 -19.81 0.24 -1.35
CA LEU A 223 -19.94 -1.17 -0.97
C LEU A 223 -18.67 -1.74 -0.32
N ARG A 224 -17.51 -1.11 -0.53
CA ARG A 224 -16.25 -1.51 0.11
C ARG A 224 -16.35 -1.55 1.64
N ASP A 225 -16.97 -0.53 2.23
CA ASP A 225 -17.12 -0.44 3.69
C ASP A 225 -18.00 -1.57 4.24
N SER A 226 -18.97 -2.05 3.44
CA SER A 226 -19.81 -3.20 3.79
C SER A 226 -19.01 -4.50 3.82
N VAL A 227 -18.12 -4.73 2.84
CA VAL A 227 -17.24 -5.90 2.82
C VAL A 227 -16.30 -5.88 4.02
N PHE A 228 -15.69 -4.72 4.31
CA PHE A 228 -14.83 -4.54 5.47
C PHE A 228 -15.59 -4.82 6.79
N ALA A 229 -16.80 -4.26 6.94
CA ALA A 229 -17.61 -4.47 8.13
C ALA A 229 -17.99 -5.95 8.33
N ALA A 230 -18.35 -6.65 7.24
CA ALA A 230 -18.68 -8.07 7.29
C ALA A 230 -17.46 -8.94 7.64
N ALA A 231 -16.31 -8.69 7.00
CA ALA A 231 -15.05 -9.36 7.31
C ALA A 231 -14.63 -9.12 8.77
N TYR A 232 -14.70 -7.87 9.22
CA TYR A 232 -14.28 -7.49 10.56
C TYR A 232 -15.21 -8.07 11.64
N ARG A 233 -16.51 -8.23 11.34
CA ARG A 233 -17.47 -8.86 12.25
C ARG A 233 -17.04 -10.29 12.63
N LEU A 234 -16.34 -11.00 11.74
CA LEU A 234 -15.82 -12.34 12.02
C LEU A 234 -14.91 -12.35 13.27
N THR A 235 -14.15 -11.28 13.53
CA THR A 235 -13.26 -11.16 14.70
C THR A 235 -13.99 -11.16 16.04
N ARG A 236 -15.32 -10.99 16.03
CA ARG A 236 -16.15 -10.94 17.23
C ARG A 236 -16.74 -12.31 17.60
N TYR A 237 -16.59 -13.32 16.75
CA TYR A 237 -17.10 -14.67 17.01
C TYR A 237 -16.08 -15.49 17.80
N ARG A 238 -16.57 -16.34 18.72
CA ARG A 238 -15.74 -17.25 19.54
C ARG A 238 -14.84 -18.21 18.76
N PHE A 239 -15.13 -18.42 17.48
CA PHE A 239 -14.40 -19.31 16.58
C PHE A 239 -13.33 -18.60 15.78
N TRP A 240 -13.23 -17.28 15.90
CA TRP A 240 -12.13 -16.51 15.34
C TRP A 240 -10.81 -16.96 15.93
N GLN A 241 -9.78 -17.05 15.09
CA GLN A 241 -8.40 -17.31 15.50
C GLN A 241 -7.46 -16.26 14.87
N GLU A 242 -6.36 -15.94 15.54
CA GLU A 242 -5.45 -14.87 15.08
C GLU A 242 -4.79 -15.21 13.74
N GLU A 243 -4.61 -16.49 13.45
CA GLU A 243 -4.12 -17.05 12.19
C GLU A 243 -5.03 -16.67 11.01
N PHE A 244 -6.28 -16.26 11.26
CA PHE A 244 -7.19 -15.79 10.21
C PHE A 244 -6.96 -14.32 9.81
N ALA A 245 -6.19 -13.56 10.60
CA ALA A 245 -5.99 -12.13 10.38
C ALA A 245 -5.50 -11.74 8.97
N PRO A 246 -4.64 -12.51 8.27
CA PRO A 246 -4.26 -12.22 6.90
C PRO A 246 -5.47 -12.12 5.95
N GLY A 247 -6.55 -12.85 6.22
CA GLY A 247 -7.81 -12.81 5.47
C GLY A 247 -8.60 -11.51 5.60
N LEU A 248 -8.30 -10.67 6.60
CA LEU A 248 -8.92 -9.35 6.76
C LEU A 248 -8.20 -8.26 5.96
N ALA A 249 -6.95 -8.51 5.55
CA ALA A 249 -6.14 -7.54 4.86
C ALA A 249 -6.72 -7.20 3.48
N TRP A 250 -6.55 -5.94 3.06
CA TRP A 250 -6.99 -5.47 1.74
C TRP A 250 -6.46 -6.34 0.59
N ASP A 251 -5.23 -6.83 0.66
CA ASP A 251 -4.65 -7.69 -0.38
C ASP A 251 -5.41 -9.02 -0.55
N PHE A 252 -6.14 -9.47 0.47
CA PHE A 252 -6.97 -10.66 0.37
C PHE A 252 -8.26 -10.41 -0.42
N TRP A 253 -9.04 -9.40 -0.05
CA TRP A 253 -10.40 -9.20 -0.60
C TRP A 253 -10.55 -7.99 -1.55
N SER A 254 -9.46 -7.29 -1.89
CA SER A 254 -9.50 -6.29 -2.95
C SER A 254 -9.97 -6.89 -4.29
N PRO A 255 -10.40 -6.07 -5.27
CA PRO A 255 -10.79 -6.54 -6.60
C PRO A 255 -9.70 -7.32 -7.35
N LYS A 256 -8.43 -7.12 -6.99
CA LYS A 256 -7.27 -7.83 -7.54
C LYS A 256 -6.69 -8.87 -6.57
N GLY A 257 -7.34 -9.06 -5.43
CA GLY A 257 -6.88 -9.91 -4.33
C GLY A 257 -7.07 -11.39 -4.58
N ILE A 258 -6.99 -12.16 -3.50
CA ILE A 258 -7.08 -13.62 -3.47
C ILE A 258 -8.55 -14.06 -3.52
N LEU A 259 -9.40 -13.48 -2.68
CA LEU A 259 -10.82 -13.84 -2.54
C LEU A 259 -11.59 -13.89 -3.88
N PRO A 260 -11.50 -12.90 -4.80
CA PRO A 260 -12.23 -12.99 -6.08
C PRO A 260 -11.75 -14.15 -6.96
N VAL A 261 -10.47 -14.55 -6.88
CA VAL A 261 -9.97 -15.74 -7.57
C VAL A 261 -10.64 -17.00 -7.02
N LEU A 262 -10.65 -17.16 -5.70
CA LEU A 262 -11.25 -18.33 -5.05
C LEU A 262 -12.77 -18.39 -5.30
N LEU A 263 -13.45 -17.25 -5.23
CA LEU A 263 -14.87 -17.13 -5.55
C LEU A 263 -15.17 -17.45 -7.01
N SER A 264 -14.23 -17.16 -7.91
CA SER A 264 -14.39 -17.55 -9.31
C SER A 264 -14.45 -19.07 -9.50
N PHE A 265 -13.77 -19.81 -8.62
CA PHE A 265 -13.81 -21.28 -8.62
C PHE A 265 -15.11 -21.77 -7.95
N LYS A 266 -15.45 -21.23 -6.77
CA LYS A 266 -16.68 -21.58 -6.03
C LYS A 266 -17.94 -21.39 -6.88
N HIS A 267 -18.06 -20.25 -7.57
CA HIS A 267 -19.24 -19.90 -8.36
C HIS A 267 -19.16 -20.33 -9.83
N GLN A 268 -18.07 -20.97 -10.25
CA GLN A 268 -17.83 -21.41 -11.62
C GLN A 268 -18.03 -20.31 -12.68
N ARG A 269 -17.70 -19.07 -12.33
CA ARG A 269 -17.69 -17.92 -13.23
C ARG A 269 -16.59 -16.94 -12.81
N PRO A 270 -16.10 -16.06 -13.70
CA PRO A 270 -15.25 -14.95 -13.29
C PRO A 270 -15.93 -14.05 -12.26
N VAL A 271 -15.20 -13.71 -11.20
CA VAL A 271 -15.59 -12.75 -10.15
C VAL A 271 -14.53 -11.65 -10.10
N SER A 272 -14.95 -10.39 -10.17
CA SER A 272 -14.05 -9.20 -10.20
C SER A 272 -13.00 -9.22 -11.34
N SER A 273 -13.24 -10.00 -12.39
CA SER A 273 -12.33 -10.21 -13.51
C SER A 273 -13.09 -10.12 -14.83
N GLY A 274 -12.51 -9.45 -15.82
CA GLY A 274 -13.04 -9.39 -17.18
C GLY A 274 -12.64 -10.59 -18.06
N LEU A 275 -12.04 -11.63 -17.48
CA LEU A 275 -11.65 -12.85 -18.18
C LEU A 275 -12.88 -13.71 -18.52
N PRO A 276 -12.83 -14.55 -19.57
CA PRO A 276 -14.03 -15.22 -20.07
C PRO A 276 -14.47 -16.44 -19.26
N SER A 277 -13.57 -17.08 -18.49
CA SER A 277 -13.92 -18.26 -17.68
C SER A 277 -13.11 -18.37 -16.40
N SER A 278 -13.54 -19.22 -15.47
CA SER A 278 -12.79 -19.55 -14.26
C SER A 278 -11.43 -20.17 -14.58
N TYR A 279 -11.32 -20.91 -15.69
CA TYR A 279 -10.04 -21.43 -16.18
C TYR A 279 -9.06 -20.29 -16.50
N ASP A 280 -9.52 -19.25 -17.19
CA ASP A 280 -8.66 -18.11 -17.54
C ASP A 280 -8.25 -17.34 -16.27
N VAL A 281 -9.16 -17.24 -15.29
CA VAL A 281 -8.84 -16.70 -13.96
C VAL A 281 -7.76 -17.53 -13.26
N LEU A 282 -7.85 -18.86 -13.29
CA LEU A 282 -6.80 -19.74 -12.77
C LEU A 282 -5.47 -19.49 -13.49
N ALA A 283 -5.45 -19.57 -14.82
CA ALA A 283 -4.23 -19.38 -15.61
C ALA A 283 -3.54 -18.04 -15.32
N ALA A 284 -4.32 -16.95 -15.19
CA ALA A 284 -3.79 -15.66 -14.77
C ALA A 284 -3.28 -15.66 -13.32
N ALA A 285 -3.99 -16.32 -12.40
CA ALA A 285 -3.63 -16.39 -10.99
C ALA A 285 -2.32 -17.17 -10.74
N LEU A 286 -2.05 -18.24 -11.50
CA LEU A 286 -0.82 -19.04 -11.37
C LEU A 286 0.46 -18.26 -11.73
N ASN A 287 0.31 -17.16 -12.47
CA ASN A 287 1.41 -16.27 -12.84
C ASN A 287 1.65 -15.13 -11.83
N ARG A 288 0.87 -15.04 -10.74
CA ARG A 288 1.06 -14.00 -9.71
C ARG A 288 2.34 -14.28 -8.93
N GLY A 289 3.24 -13.30 -8.87
CA GLY A 289 4.58 -13.51 -8.33
C GLY A 289 5.59 -12.45 -8.78
N ARG A 290 6.84 -12.58 -8.32
CA ARG A 290 7.99 -11.78 -8.79
C ARG A 290 9.23 -12.63 -8.86
N GLY A 291 10.13 -12.33 -9.81
CA GLY A 291 11.42 -13.01 -9.91
C GLY A 291 11.34 -14.51 -10.14
N GLY A 292 10.27 -15.00 -10.77
CA GLY A 292 10.02 -16.43 -10.98
C GLY A 292 9.42 -17.18 -9.78
N SER A 293 9.19 -16.51 -8.66
CA SER A 293 8.51 -17.09 -7.49
C SER A 293 7.00 -16.81 -7.53
N HIS A 294 6.20 -17.85 -7.28
CA HIS A 294 4.74 -17.88 -7.35
C HIS A 294 4.13 -18.39 -6.03
N PRO A 295 4.26 -17.62 -4.93
CA PRO A 295 3.98 -18.11 -3.58
C PRO A 295 2.53 -18.57 -3.35
N LEU A 296 1.56 -18.05 -4.10
CA LEU A 296 0.12 -18.38 -3.96
C LEU A 296 -0.35 -19.49 -4.90
N ARG A 297 0.53 -20.04 -5.74
CA ARG A 297 0.18 -21.04 -6.75
C ARG A 297 -0.48 -22.27 -6.12
N ARG A 298 0.09 -22.78 -5.03
CA ARG A 298 -0.46 -23.91 -4.25
C ARG A 298 -1.90 -23.63 -3.80
N LEU A 299 -2.17 -22.48 -3.20
CA LEU A 299 -3.50 -22.13 -2.70
C LEU A 299 -4.55 -22.16 -3.82
N PHE A 300 -4.23 -21.58 -4.99
CA PHE A 300 -5.15 -21.56 -6.12
C PHE A 300 -5.40 -22.95 -6.70
N LEU A 301 -4.36 -23.77 -6.85
CA LEU A 301 -4.49 -25.14 -7.38
C LEU A 301 -5.29 -26.05 -6.44
N LEU A 302 -5.03 -25.98 -5.13
CA LEU A 302 -5.78 -26.77 -4.14
C LEU A 302 -7.25 -26.32 -4.07
N THR A 303 -7.52 -25.03 -4.20
CA THR A 303 -8.90 -24.52 -4.26
C THR A 303 -9.60 -24.94 -5.56
N TRP A 304 -8.90 -24.90 -6.70
CA TRP A 304 -9.42 -25.43 -7.96
C TRP A 304 -9.76 -26.92 -7.86
N LYS A 305 -8.87 -27.71 -7.26
CA LYS A 305 -9.08 -29.15 -7.02
C LYS A 305 -10.30 -29.44 -6.15
N ALA A 306 -10.62 -28.56 -5.21
CA ALA A 306 -11.81 -28.69 -4.35
C ALA A 306 -13.13 -28.44 -5.11
N TYR A 307 -13.18 -27.41 -5.96
CA TYR A 307 -14.44 -26.97 -6.60
C TYR A 307 -14.66 -27.50 -8.02
N GLN A 308 -13.59 -27.93 -8.70
CA GLN A 308 -13.61 -28.51 -10.05
C GLN A 308 -14.54 -27.77 -11.05
N PRO A 309 -14.29 -26.47 -11.33
CA PRO A 309 -15.10 -25.73 -12.30
C PRO A 309 -15.10 -26.38 -13.68
N LEU A 310 -16.18 -26.19 -14.44
CA LEU A 310 -16.32 -26.73 -15.79
C LEU A 310 -15.19 -26.28 -16.72
N THR A 311 -14.68 -27.22 -17.51
CA THR A 311 -13.62 -27.00 -18.50
C THR A 311 -13.98 -27.66 -19.82
N THR A 312 -13.42 -27.14 -20.92
CA THR A 312 -13.31 -27.88 -22.17
C THR A 312 -12.22 -28.94 -22.08
N ASP A 313 -12.24 -29.96 -22.94
CA ASP A 313 -11.20 -31.02 -22.95
C ASP A 313 -9.78 -30.45 -23.03
N ARG A 314 -9.56 -29.40 -23.84
CA ARG A 314 -8.27 -28.72 -23.95
C ARG A 314 -7.85 -28.05 -22.65
N GLN A 315 -8.79 -27.40 -21.97
CA GLN A 315 -8.55 -26.76 -20.67
C GLN A 315 -8.30 -27.81 -19.59
N ALA A 316 -9.01 -28.94 -19.60
CA ALA A 316 -8.79 -30.04 -18.67
C ALA A 316 -7.36 -30.57 -18.76
N THR A 317 -6.84 -30.84 -19.96
CA THR A 317 -5.44 -31.23 -20.17
C THR A 317 -4.45 -30.17 -19.70
N ALA A 318 -4.76 -28.88 -19.87
CA ALA A 318 -3.91 -27.80 -19.36
C ALA A 318 -3.92 -27.73 -17.83
N VAL A 319 -5.08 -27.93 -17.19
CA VAL A 319 -5.22 -28.00 -15.74
C VAL A 319 -4.43 -29.17 -15.16
N GLU A 320 -4.45 -30.34 -15.80
CA GLU A 320 -3.63 -31.49 -15.40
C GLU A 320 -2.15 -31.12 -15.32
N ARG A 321 -1.63 -30.40 -16.32
CA ARG A 321 -0.25 -29.89 -16.30
C ARG A 321 -0.02 -28.87 -15.20
N PHE A 322 -0.98 -27.98 -14.93
CA PHE A 322 -0.86 -27.02 -13.83
C PHE A 322 -0.80 -27.72 -12.46
N MET A 323 -1.43 -28.88 -12.30
CA MET A 323 -1.38 -29.64 -11.06
C MET A 323 0.02 -30.20 -10.77
N GLU A 324 0.87 -30.37 -11.78
CA GLU A 324 2.28 -30.79 -11.61
C GLU A 324 3.07 -29.77 -10.78
N TYR A 325 2.68 -28.49 -10.81
CA TYR A 325 3.30 -27.46 -9.98
C TYR A 325 3.17 -27.72 -8.48
N LEU A 326 2.23 -28.56 -8.02
CA LEU A 326 2.12 -28.93 -6.60
C LEU A 326 3.25 -29.87 -6.14
N ALA A 327 3.97 -30.49 -7.08
CA ALA A 327 5.11 -31.36 -6.80
C ALA A 327 6.45 -30.61 -6.83
N GLU A 328 6.46 -29.33 -7.22
CA GLU A 328 7.66 -28.49 -7.22
C GLU A 328 8.07 -28.15 -5.77
N ASP A 329 9.38 -28.19 -5.48
CA ASP A 329 9.94 -27.77 -4.18
C ASP A 329 10.03 -26.23 -4.11
N GLU A 330 8.86 -25.58 -4.17
CA GLU A 330 8.71 -24.13 -4.08
C GLU A 330 8.25 -23.70 -2.68
N ALA A 331 8.83 -22.62 -2.16
CA ALA A 331 8.39 -22.03 -0.90
C ALA A 331 7.01 -21.36 -1.09
N TYR A 332 5.94 -22.05 -0.72
CA TYR A 332 4.58 -21.54 -0.79
C TYR A 332 4.20 -20.65 0.40
N ASP A 333 3.44 -19.59 0.12
CA ASP A 333 2.80 -18.77 1.15
C ASP A 333 1.53 -19.45 1.66
N ARG A 334 1.57 -19.95 2.90
CA ARG A 334 0.47 -20.65 3.56
C ARG A 334 -0.35 -19.77 4.51
N ARG A 335 -0.07 -18.46 4.58
CA ARG A 335 -0.70 -17.56 5.57
C ARG A 335 -2.23 -17.42 5.45
N TYR A 336 -2.80 -17.93 4.36
CA TYR A 336 -4.25 -17.91 4.12
C TYR A 336 -4.91 -19.28 4.28
N ASP A 337 -4.14 -20.36 4.41
CA ASP A 337 -4.65 -21.74 4.39
C ASP A 337 -5.74 -21.95 5.45
N ASP A 338 -5.49 -21.51 6.69
CA ASP A 338 -6.39 -21.70 7.81
C ASP A 338 -7.69 -20.93 7.64
N PHE A 339 -7.62 -19.66 7.21
CA PHE A 339 -8.81 -18.86 6.97
C PHE A 339 -9.63 -19.38 5.78
N VAL A 340 -8.97 -19.72 4.68
CA VAL A 340 -9.64 -20.28 3.49
C VAL A 340 -10.28 -21.63 3.83
N SER A 341 -9.67 -22.46 4.68
CA SER A 341 -10.22 -23.76 5.11
C SER A 341 -11.53 -23.65 5.93
N VAL A 342 -11.81 -22.49 6.52
CA VAL A 342 -13.08 -22.23 7.21
C VAL A 342 -14.04 -21.45 6.32
N LEU A 343 -13.54 -20.51 5.51
CA LEU A 343 -14.31 -19.69 4.60
C LEU A 343 -14.87 -20.49 3.41
N LEU A 344 -14.11 -21.47 2.92
CA LEU A 344 -14.44 -22.36 1.80
C LEU A 344 -14.30 -23.82 2.27
N PRO A 345 -15.32 -24.39 2.95
CA PRO A 345 -15.21 -25.68 3.63
C PRO A 345 -14.79 -26.86 2.75
N GLU A 346 -15.08 -26.82 1.45
CA GLU A 346 -14.67 -27.84 0.47
C GLU A 346 -13.14 -27.94 0.34
N THR A 347 -12.40 -26.87 0.67
CA THR A 347 -10.93 -26.84 0.63
C THR A 347 -10.28 -27.41 1.88
N ARG A 348 -11.04 -27.65 2.95
CA ARG A 348 -10.51 -27.90 4.30
C ARG A 348 -9.52 -29.06 4.37
N ASN A 349 -9.84 -30.17 3.71
CA ASN A 349 -9.00 -31.38 3.73
C ASN A 349 -7.73 -31.23 2.88
N LEU A 350 -7.69 -30.26 1.95
CA LEU A 350 -6.56 -30.03 1.06
C LEU A 350 -5.58 -29.01 1.65
N LEU A 351 -6.07 -27.98 2.33
CA LEU A 351 -5.23 -26.88 2.83
C LEU A 351 -4.59 -27.17 4.20
N ARG A 352 -5.30 -27.91 5.06
CA ARG A 352 -4.81 -28.30 6.40
C ARG A 352 -3.85 -29.50 6.39
N GLY A 353 -3.58 -30.06 5.22
CA GLY A 353 -2.65 -31.17 5.01
C GLY A 353 -1.19 -30.76 4.89
#